data_AF-A0A7J9IMH8-F1
#
_entry.id   AF-A0A7J9IMH8-F1
#
_cell.length_a   1.000
_cell.length_b   1.000
_cell.length_c   1.000
_cell.angle_alpha   90.00
_cell.angle_beta   90.00
_cell.angle_gamma   90.00
#
_symmetry.space_group_name_H-M   'P 1'
#
loop_
_entity.id
_entity.type
_entity.pdbx_description
1 polymer ?
#
loop_
_entity_poly.entity_id
_entity_poly.type
_entity_poly.pdbx_seq_one_letter_code
_entity_poly.pdbx_strand_id
1 'polypeptide(L)'
;MSYLVHNCFKETVESFIACTGMKQPSDYLEDMEKRKRIYQFALEGNALKAIELTEQLATNLLEKNKDLHFDLLSLHFVELVCSRKCTEALEFAQMQLTPFGKEQKYVEKLEDFMALLAYEEPEKSPMFHLLSLEYRQHVAESLNRAIL
;
A
#
# COMPACT_ATOMS: atom_id res chain seq x y z
N MET A 1 -22.86 8.05 -10.11
CA MET A 1 -22.54 7.17 -8.96
C MET A 1 -21.04 6.95 -8.76
N SER A 2 -20.24 6.87 -9.84
CA SER A 2 -18.78 6.72 -9.77
C SER A 2 -18.09 7.77 -8.87
N TYR A 3 -18.49 9.05 -8.92
CA TYR A 3 -17.87 10.10 -8.09
C TYR A 3 -18.15 10.02 -6.58
N LEU A 4 -19.34 9.52 -6.19
CA LEU A 4 -19.72 9.36 -4.77
C LEU A 4 -19.14 8.08 -4.16
N VAL A 5 -19.08 7.02 -4.97
CA VAL A 5 -18.39 5.77 -4.67
C VAL A 5 -16.88 6.00 -4.53
N HIS A 6 -16.31 6.88 -5.37
CA HIS A 6 -14.89 7.25 -5.33
C HIS A 6 -14.50 8.08 -4.09
N ASN A 7 -15.42 8.90 -3.56
CA ASN A 7 -15.17 9.76 -2.38
C ASN A 7 -15.72 9.17 -1.07
N CYS A 8 -16.13 7.90 -1.06
CA CYS A 8 -16.43 7.15 0.16
C CYS A 8 -17.53 7.74 1.08
N PHE A 9 -18.52 8.43 0.52
CA PHE A 9 -19.69 8.89 1.27
C PHE A 9 -20.74 7.78 1.39
N LYS A 10 -20.48 6.85 2.32
CA LYS A 10 -21.34 5.69 2.59
C LYS A 10 -22.81 6.08 2.84
N GLU A 11 -23.06 7.07 3.69
CA GLU A 11 -24.41 7.55 4.02
C GLU A 11 -25.16 8.10 2.80
N THR A 12 -24.44 8.74 1.88
CA THR A 12 -25.03 9.30 0.65
C THR A 12 -25.34 8.22 -0.36
N VAL A 13 -24.51 7.18 -0.45
CA VAL A 13 -24.76 6.00 -1.31
C VAL A 13 -25.96 5.21 -0.79
N GLU A 14 -26.05 4.98 0.53
CA GLU A 14 -27.18 4.27 1.16
C GLU A 14 -28.50 5.03 0.96
N SER A 15 -28.51 6.35 1.19
CA SER A 15 -29.69 7.19 0.97
C SER A 15 -30.11 7.23 -0.50
N PHE A 16 -29.14 7.25 -1.43
CA PHE A 16 -29.42 7.23 -2.86
C PHE A 16 -29.99 5.89 -3.33
N ILE A 17 -29.48 4.77 -2.80
CA ILE A 17 -29.99 3.42 -3.08
C ILE A 17 -31.41 3.26 -2.55
N ALA A 18 -31.68 3.73 -1.33
CA ALA A 18 -33.01 3.70 -0.72
C ALA A 18 -34.05 4.50 -1.55
N CYS A 19 -33.65 5.63 -2.13
CA CYS A 19 -34.53 6.48 -2.94
C CYS A 19 -34.74 5.97 -4.38
N THR A 20 -33.80 5.24 -4.97
CA THR A 20 -33.85 4.84 -6.39
C THR A 20 -34.34 3.41 -6.63
N GLY A 21 -34.46 2.59 -5.59
CA GLY A 21 -34.93 1.20 -5.70
C GLY A 21 -33.99 0.27 -6.49
N MET A 22 -32.76 0.72 -6.75
CA MET A 22 -31.73 -0.06 -7.45
C MET A 22 -31.19 -1.14 -6.52
N LYS A 23 -31.48 -2.42 -6.79
CA LYS A 23 -30.80 -3.55 -6.15
C LYS A 23 -29.40 -3.66 -6.75
N GLN A 24 -28.38 -3.08 -6.10
CA GLN A 24 -27.01 -3.53 -6.36
C GLN A 24 -26.77 -4.86 -5.64
N PRO A 25 -25.97 -5.78 -6.21
CA PRO A 25 -25.60 -7.01 -5.51
C PRO A 25 -24.93 -6.65 -4.19
N SER A 26 -25.34 -7.28 -3.08
CA SER A 26 -24.76 -7.11 -1.74
C SER A 26 -23.23 -7.14 -1.75
N ASP A 27 -22.68 -7.98 -2.62
CA ASP A 27 -21.25 -8.26 -2.75
C ASP A 27 -20.45 -7.02 -3.20
N TYR A 28 -21.06 -6.10 -3.96
CA TYR A 28 -20.37 -4.91 -4.46
C TYR A 28 -20.10 -3.88 -3.37
N LEU A 29 -21.01 -3.76 -2.39
CA LEU A 29 -20.85 -2.84 -1.27
C LEU A 29 -19.79 -3.37 -0.28
N GLU A 30 -19.81 -4.68 -0.01
CA GLU A 30 -18.80 -5.32 0.83
C GLU A 30 -17.39 -5.23 0.23
N ASP A 31 -17.25 -5.46 -1.07
CA ASP A 31 -15.94 -5.38 -1.75
C ASP A 31 -15.44 -3.94 -1.83
N MET A 32 -16.34 -2.95 -1.93
CA MET A 32 -15.99 -1.54 -1.82
C MET A 32 -15.45 -1.18 -0.43
N GLU A 33 -16.10 -1.66 0.64
CA GLU A 33 -15.62 -1.43 2.00
C GLU A 33 -14.27 -2.12 2.26
N LYS A 34 -14.09 -3.35 1.79
CA LYS A 34 -12.81 -4.07 1.89
C LYS A 34 -11.69 -3.30 1.18
N ARG A 35 -11.93 -2.83 -0.05
CA ARG A 35 -10.98 -1.99 -0.80
C ARG A 35 -10.63 -0.69 -0.07
N LYS A 36 -11.62 0.00 0.47
CA LYS A 36 -11.38 1.21 1.26
C LYS A 36 -10.48 0.94 2.46
N ARG A 37 -10.72 -0.16 3.18
CA ARG A 37 -9.88 -0.56 4.31
C ARG A 37 -8.44 -0.87 3.87
N ILE A 38 -8.27 -1.62 2.79
CA ILE A 38 -6.94 -1.92 2.21
C ILE A 38 -6.18 -0.63 1.89
N TYR A 39 -6.84 0.31 1.21
CA TYR A 39 -6.27 1.61 0.87
C TYR A 39 -5.86 2.40 2.12
N GLN A 40 -6.72 2.44 3.14
CA GLN A 40 -6.42 3.10 4.41
C GLN A 40 -5.22 2.49 5.12
N PHE A 41 -5.10 1.16 5.18
CA PHE A 41 -3.94 0.52 5.79
C PHE A 41 -2.63 0.85 5.05
N ALA A 42 -2.65 0.88 3.71
CA ALA A 42 -1.48 1.30 2.94
C ALA A 42 -1.11 2.78 3.21
N LEU A 43 -2.11 3.66 3.28
CA LEU A 43 -1.92 5.08 3.55
C LEU A 43 -1.47 5.39 5.00
N GLU A 44 -1.83 4.54 5.95
CA GLU A 44 -1.40 4.68 7.35
C GLU A 44 0.02 4.10 7.59
N GLY A 45 0.63 3.46 6.59
CA GLY A 45 1.94 2.80 6.72
C GLY A 45 1.85 1.35 7.22
N ASN A 46 0.64 0.84 7.44
CA ASN A 46 0.40 -0.56 7.80
C ASN A 46 0.33 -1.46 6.56
N ALA A 47 1.43 -1.46 5.77
CA ALA A 47 1.46 -2.12 4.47
C ALA A 47 1.36 -3.66 4.57
N LEU A 48 1.83 -4.28 5.65
CA LEU A 48 1.66 -5.74 5.83
C LEU A 48 0.19 -6.15 5.94
N LYS A 49 -0.60 -5.37 6.67
CA LYS A 49 -2.04 -5.62 6.77
C LYS A 49 -2.76 -5.32 5.46
N ALA A 50 -2.29 -4.32 4.71
CA ALA A 50 -2.79 -4.08 3.36
C ALA A 50 -2.52 -5.29 2.44
N ILE A 51 -1.30 -5.83 2.44
CA ILE A 51 -0.90 -7.04 1.69
C ILE A 51 -1.81 -8.23 2.05
N GLU A 52 -1.98 -8.51 3.34
CA GLU A 52 -2.81 -9.63 3.82
C GLU A 52 -4.25 -9.52 3.31
N LEU A 53 -4.86 -8.35 3.46
CA LEU A 53 -6.23 -8.11 3.01
C LEU A 53 -6.34 -8.10 1.48
N THR A 54 -5.31 -7.66 0.77
CA THR A 54 -5.26 -7.73 -0.69
C THR A 54 -5.24 -9.16 -1.18
N GLU A 55 -4.44 -10.05 -0.59
CA GLU A 55 -4.43 -11.47 -0.99
C GLU A 55 -5.75 -12.19 -0.66
N GLN A 56 -6.43 -11.78 0.42
CA GLN A 56 -7.77 -12.28 0.76
C GLN A 56 -8.84 -11.84 -0.25
N LEU A 57 -8.73 -10.61 -0.78
CA LEU A 57 -9.71 -10.05 -1.71
C LEU A 57 -9.43 -10.40 -3.18
N ALA A 58 -8.16 -10.34 -3.59
CA ALA A 58 -7.70 -10.52 -4.96
C ALA A 58 -6.50 -11.47 -4.99
N THR A 59 -6.80 -12.77 -5.02
CA THR A 59 -5.78 -13.84 -4.93
C THR A 59 -4.78 -13.76 -6.08
N ASN A 60 -3.49 -13.88 -5.77
CA ASN A 60 -2.37 -13.82 -6.71
C ASN A 60 -2.20 -12.45 -7.40
N LEU A 61 -2.83 -11.38 -6.90
CA LEU A 61 -2.65 -10.05 -7.47
C LEU A 61 -1.19 -9.58 -7.29
N LEU A 62 -0.62 -9.77 -6.11
CA LEU A 62 0.75 -9.35 -5.81
C LEU A 62 1.79 -10.27 -6.47
N GLU A 63 1.47 -11.54 -6.65
CA GLU A 63 2.31 -12.47 -7.42
C GLU A 63 2.43 -12.05 -8.89
N LYS A 64 1.31 -11.61 -9.49
CA LYS A 64 1.27 -11.13 -10.87
C LYS A 64 1.88 -9.74 -11.03
N ASN A 65 1.71 -8.88 -10.02
CA ASN A 65 2.22 -7.51 -10.02
C ASN A 65 3.35 -7.34 -8.99
N LYS A 66 4.55 -7.80 -9.37
CA LYS A 66 5.75 -7.68 -8.54
C LYS A 66 6.13 -6.23 -8.21
N ASP A 67 5.83 -5.28 -9.09
CA ASP A 67 6.14 -3.86 -8.86
C ASP A 67 5.31 -3.33 -7.68
N LEU A 68 4.01 -3.64 -7.66
CA LEU A 68 3.13 -3.28 -6.54
C LEU A 68 3.53 -4.00 -5.24
N HIS A 69 3.87 -5.28 -5.33
CA HIS A 69 4.32 -6.04 -4.16
C HIS A 69 5.59 -5.42 -3.56
N PHE A 70 6.57 -5.10 -4.41
CA PHE A 70 7.79 -4.41 -4.01
C PHE A 70 7.49 -3.07 -3.33
N ASP A 71 6.62 -2.26 -3.91
CA ASP A 71 6.25 -0.95 -3.38
C ASP A 71 5.60 -1.05 -1.99
N LEU A 72 4.73 -2.04 -1.78
CA LEU A 72 4.10 -2.28 -0.47
C LEU A 72 5.09 -2.76 0.58
N LEU A 73 5.99 -3.70 0.24
CA LEU A 73 7.05 -4.11 1.15
C LEU A 73 7.98 -2.94 1.50
N SER A 74 8.27 -2.09 0.51
CA SER A 74 9.08 -0.89 0.71
C SER A 74 8.43 0.11 1.67
N LEU A 75 7.10 0.28 1.63
CA LEU A 75 6.39 1.11 2.61
C LEU A 75 6.57 0.58 4.04
N HIS A 76 6.46 -0.74 4.24
CA HIS A 76 6.67 -1.31 5.56
C HIS A 76 8.11 -1.13 6.03
N PHE A 77 9.09 -1.35 5.15
CA PHE A 77 10.49 -1.12 5.46
C PHE A 77 10.74 0.33 5.90
N VAL A 78 10.22 1.31 5.15
CA VAL A 78 10.30 2.73 5.50
C VAL A 78 9.69 3.01 6.88
N GLU A 79 8.55 2.41 7.22
CA GLU A 79 7.92 2.57 8.52
C GLU A 79 8.79 2.03 9.67
N LEU A 80 9.48 0.90 9.47
CA LEU A 80 10.45 0.37 10.43
C LEU A 80 11.65 1.31 10.63
N VAL A 81 12.16 1.88 9.53
CA VAL A 81 13.27 2.85 9.55
C VAL A 81 12.86 4.13 10.29
N CYS A 82 11.68 4.68 10.01
CA CYS A 82 11.11 5.83 10.71
C CYS A 82 10.92 5.55 12.21
N SER A 83 10.51 4.33 12.55
CA SER A 83 10.33 3.87 13.94
C SER A 83 11.64 3.57 14.67
N ARG A 84 12.80 3.81 14.05
CA ARG A 84 14.15 3.57 14.61
C ARG A 84 14.45 2.11 14.92
N LYS A 85 13.71 1.21 14.28
CA LYS A 85 13.84 -0.24 14.43
C LYS A 85 14.81 -0.78 13.38
N CYS A 86 16.05 -0.30 13.38
CA CYS A 86 17.02 -0.63 12.32
C CYS A 86 17.28 -2.13 12.20
N THR A 87 17.32 -2.86 13.32
CA THR A 87 17.49 -4.32 13.32
C THR A 87 16.30 -5.02 12.66
N GLU A 88 15.07 -4.68 13.03
CA GLU A 88 13.86 -5.23 12.41
C GLU A 88 13.78 -4.88 10.92
N ALA A 89 14.15 -3.65 10.54
CA ALA A 89 14.20 -3.21 9.15
C ALA A 89 15.19 -4.03 8.33
N LEU A 90 16.38 -4.29 8.87
CA LEU A 90 17.42 -5.07 8.20
C LEU A 90 17.00 -6.54 8.04
N GLU A 91 16.47 -7.16 9.09
CA GLU A 91 15.94 -8.52 9.04
C GLU A 91 14.80 -8.64 8.02
N PHE A 92 13.87 -7.69 8.04
CA PHE A 92 12.78 -7.63 7.08
C PHE A 92 13.29 -7.53 5.65
N ALA A 93 14.26 -6.64 5.38
CA ALA A 93 14.81 -6.47 4.05
C ALA A 93 15.55 -7.73 3.56
N GLN A 94 16.32 -8.38 4.43
CA GLN A 94 16.98 -9.64 4.10
C GLN A 94 15.97 -10.75 3.76
N MET A 95 14.84 -10.80 4.47
CA MET A 95 13.82 -11.83 4.26
C MET A 95 12.94 -11.56 3.03
N GLN A 96 12.45 -10.33 2.87
CA GLN A 96 11.39 -9.99 1.91
C GLN A 96 11.90 -9.26 0.68
N LEU A 97 12.98 -8.47 0.80
CA LEU A 97 13.48 -7.63 -0.29
C LEU A 97 14.63 -8.27 -1.10
N THR A 98 15.37 -9.22 -0.52
CA THR A 98 16.43 -9.97 -1.23
C THR A 98 16.01 -10.58 -2.57
N PRO A 99 14.80 -11.18 -2.74
CA PRO A 99 14.38 -11.72 -4.03
C PRO A 99 14.36 -10.67 -5.14
N PHE A 100 14.03 -9.42 -4.81
CA PHE A 100 13.97 -8.30 -5.77
C PHE A 100 15.36 -7.80 -6.16
N GLY A 101 16.37 -7.97 -5.31
CA GLY A 101 17.76 -7.61 -5.61
C GLY A 101 18.42 -8.42 -6.73
N LYS A 102 17.75 -9.47 -7.23
CA LYS A 102 18.19 -10.23 -8.42
C LYS A 102 17.72 -9.61 -9.73
N GLU A 103 16.72 -8.73 -9.70
CA GLU A 103 16.18 -8.08 -10.89
C GLU A 103 16.70 -6.64 -10.97
N GLN A 104 17.49 -6.32 -12.00
CA GLN A 104 18.20 -5.04 -12.13
C GLN A 104 17.28 -3.81 -11.99
N LYS A 105 16.02 -3.93 -12.41
CA LYS A 105 15.03 -2.84 -12.32
C LYS A 105 14.70 -2.39 -10.89
N TYR A 106 14.93 -3.24 -9.88
CA TYR A 106 14.67 -2.90 -8.47
C TYR A 106 15.93 -2.53 -7.70
N VAL A 107 17.12 -2.83 -8.22
CA VAL A 107 18.38 -2.67 -7.49
C VAL A 107 18.60 -1.22 -7.09
N GLU A 108 18.45 -0.27 -8.01
CA GLU A 108 18.63 1.16 -7.73
C GLU A 108 17.67 1.64 -6.63
N LYS A 109 16.38 1.31 -6.76
CA LYS A 109 15.37 1.68 -5.77
C LYS A 109 15.61 1.00 -4.41
N LEU A 110 16.11 -0.23 -4.40
CA LEU A 110 16.53 -0.93 -3.17
C LEU A 110 17.71 -0.22 -2.50
N GLU A 111 18.73 0.18 -3.26
CA GLU A 111 19.87 0.92 -2.75
C GLU A 111 19.44 2.24 -2.11
N ASP A 112 18.51 2.96 -2.73
CA ASP A 112 17.93 4.20 -2.18
C ASP A 112 17.22 3.95 -0.84
N PHE A 113 16.44 2.87 -0.70
CA PHE A 113 15.84 2.51 0.59
C PHE A 113 16.89 2.13 1.63
N MET A 114 17.89 1.33 1.26
CA MET A 114 18.96 0.92 2.17
C MET A 114 19.80 2.12 2.65
N ALA A 115 19.98 3.12 1.80
CA ALA A 115 20.68 4.35 2.16
C ALA A 115 20.03 5.06 3.35
N LEU A 116 18.72 4.92 3.58
CA LEU A 116 18.03 5.48 4.75
C LEU A 116 18.58 4.93 6.09
N LEU A 117 19.07 3.69 6.11
CA LEU A 117 19.66 3.07 7.31
C LEU A 117 21.00 3.69 7.71
N ALA A 118 21.70 4.34 6.78
CA ALA A 118 22.99 4.97 7.03
C ALA A 118 22.88 6.28 7.83
N TYR A 119 21.67 6.80 8.05
CA TYR A 119 21.43 8.07 8.72
C TYR A 119 20.74 7.88 10.07
N GLU A 120 21.29 8.54 11.10
CA GLU A 120 20.62 8.65 12.41
C GLU A 120 19.31 9.43 12.34
N GLU A 121 19.07 10.20 11.29
CA GLU A 121 17.80 10.87 10.99
C GLU A 121 17.47 10.67 9.51
N PRO A 122 16.63 9.67 9.16
CA PRO A 122 16.24 9.35 7.78
C PRO A 122 15.69 10.57 7.01
N GLU A 123 15.03 11.50 7.70
CA GLU A 123 14.53 12.74 7.10
C GLU A 123 15.63 13.69 6.61
N LYS A 124 16.86 13.54 7.12
CA LYS A 124 18.04 14.29 6.65
C LYS A 124 18.77 13.57 5.52
N SER A 125 18.34 12.35 5.16
CA SER A 125 18.91 11.61 4.04
C SER A 125 18.56 12.30 2.71
N PRO A 126 19.41 12.22 1.68
CA PRO A 126 19.02 12.54 0.30
C PRO A 126 17.76 11.79 -0.17
N MET A 127 17.46 10.65 0.46
CA MET A 127 16.31 9.80 0.16
C MET A 127 15.06 10.10 0.99
N PHE A 128 15.01 11.25 1.70
CA PHE A 128 13.88 11.65 2.55
C PHE A 128 12.52 11.64 1.82
N HIS A 129 12.51 11.85 0.50
CA HIS A 129 11.29 11.83 -0.32
C HIS A 129 10.57 10.48 -0.28
N LEU A 130 11.28 9.37 -0.04
CA LEU A 130 10.70 8.04 0.14
C LEU A 130 9.91 7.89 1.45
N LEU A 131 10.15 8.78 2.42
CA LEU A 131 9.43 8.85 3.70
C LEU A 131 8.15 9.70 3.59
N SER A 132 7.98 10.41 2.47
CA SER A 132 6.92 11.40 2.32
C SER A 132 5.53 10.76 2.27
N LEU A 133 4.54 11.55 2.70
CA LEU A 133 3.13 11.19 2.52
C LEU A 133 2.78 11.01 1.04
N GLU A 134 3.40 11.79 0.15
CA GLU A 134 3.21 11.71 -1.31
C GLU A 134 3.58 10.33 -1.85
N TYR A 135 4.75 9.81 -1.45
CA TYR A 135 5.18 8.46 -1.84
C TYR A 135 4.17 7.41 -1.35
N ARG A 136 3.72 7.54 -0.10
CA ARG A 136 2.74 6.63 0.48
C ARG A 136 1.38 6.68 -0.22
N GLN A 137 0.92 7.88 -0.57
CA GLN A 137 -0.31 8.08 -1.36
C GLN A 137 -0.18 7.44 -2.74
N HIS A 138 0.93 7.64 -3.44
CA HIS A 138 1.16 7.04 -4.75
C HIS A 138 1.07 5.51 -4.73
N VAL A 139 1.68 4.86 -3.74
CA VAL A 139 1.60 3.40 -3.58
C VAL A 139 0.19 2.95 -3.22
N ALA A 140 -0.49 3.66 -2.31
CA ALA A 140 -1.87 3.34 -1.94
C ALA A 140 -2.84 3.49 -3.14
N GLU A 141 -2.66 4.52 -3.97
CA GLU A 141 -3.43 4.70 -5.20
C GLU A 141 -3.16 3.60 -6.22
N SER A 142 -1.90 3.21 -6.39
CA SER A 142 -1.49 2.11 -7.26
C SER A 142 -2.12 0.79 -6.82
N LEU A 143 -2.15 0.54 -5.51
CA LEU A 143 -2.84 -0.62 -4.92
C LEU A 143 -4.34 -0.58 -5.20
N ASN A 144 -5.00 0.55 -4.95
CA ASN A 144 -6.43 0.69 -5.18
C ASN A 144 -6.80 0.51 -6.66
N ARG A 145 -5.95 1.00 -7.59
CA ARG A 145 -6.11 0.79 -9.04
C ARG A 145 -5.91 -0.67 -9.45
N ALA A 146 -5.03 -1.41 -8.79
CA ALA A 146 -4.77 -2.81 -9.12
C ALA A 146 -5.88 -3.76 -8.65
N ILE A 147 -6.66 -3.37 -7.64
CA ILE A 147 -7.78 -4.17 -7.12
C ILE A 147 -9.09 -3.90 -7.91
N LEU A 148 -9.15 -2.85 -8.73
CA LEU A 148 -10.28 -2.50 -9.60
C LEU A 148 -10.46 -3.48 -10.77
#